data_AF-A0A2H0VPG3-F1
#
_entry.id   AF-A0A2H0VPG3-F1
#
_cell.length_a   1.000
_cell.length_b   1.000
_cell.length_c   1.000
_cell.angle_alpha   90.00
_cell.angle_beta   90.00
_cell.angle_gamma   90.00
#
_symmetry.space_group_name_H-M   'P 1'
#
loop_
_entity.id
_entity.type
_entity.pdbx_description
1 polymer ?
#
loop_
_entity_poly.entity_id
_entity_poly.type
_entity_poly.pdbx_seq_one_letter_code
_entity_poly.pdbx_strand_id
1 'polypeptide(L)'
;MKLLNIFLLSLLFLSCHRQPVEPNTLVRIQTVDQNGLTETISSEEKLAQYKEVDFLSPQPFQKIVRIFGKANDGHAKTILTSYHPNGKIKQFLEGVNLRASGPYKEWYINGFLKIEAKVAGGPADLDISSQEKWLFDGPAKAYDEQGNLIANIPYENGLISGEATHYFSNGNVKKKIPYKSGLIDGIYFEYFENMALKRKTYFQNNEINGTSLVYWENESPLAIEEYQSGKLITGQYYDKNFQSICNIQSGNGAKLVVLDKNSYQLIEYKNGSENGLIQLFNKEGRLLNSYVMIHGKKQGTESEYFISEESSSENILKYTIDWVDDQIHGNVQTWYQNGNMESQKHFCKNKKNGPSICWYCDGSLMMVEEYENDHLVSGKYFRKGNPEPVSEVTNGKGVATLFDGNGIFLQKVTYNNSKPIL
;
A
#
# COMPACT_ATOMS: atom_id res chain seq x y z
N MET A 1 -76.07 22.16 -62.36
CA MET A 1 -75.58 22.60 -61.04
C MET A 1 -74.70 21.49 -60.48
N LYS A 2 -73.37 21.70 -60.53
CA LYS A 2 -72.23 20.99 -59.90
C LYS A 2 -72.25 19.45 -59.80
N LEU A 3 -71.47 18.79 -60.69
CA LEU A 3 -70.69 17.59 -60.35
C LEU A 3 -69.34 18.04 -59.76
N LEU A 4 -68.87 17.42 -58.69
CA LEU A 4 -67.52 17.59 -58.16
C LEU A 4 -66.89 16.21 -57.89
N ASN A 5 -65.74 16.01 -58.54
CA ASN A 5 -64.91 14.80 -58.54
C ASN A 5 -64.33 14.47 -57.14
N ILE A 6 -64.34 13.19 -56.80
CA ILE A 6 -63.54 12.61 -55.71
C ILE A 6 -62.33 11.92 -56.35
N PHE A 7 -61.13 12.39 -56.04
CA PHE A 7 -59.88 11.70 -56.31
C PHE A 7 -59.31 11.26 -54.96
N LEU A 8 -59.30 9.96 -54.68
CA LEU A 8 -58.61 9.38 -53.53
C LEU A 8 -57.35 8.68 -54.05
N LEU A 9 -56.19 9.23 -53.70
CA LEU A 9 -54.87 8.73 -54.06
C LEU A 9 -54.48 7.63 -53.06
N SER A 10 -54.28 6.38 -53.53
CA SER A 10 -53.76 5.28 -52.73
C SER A 10 -52.23 5.34 -52.69
N LEU A 11 -51.67 5.57 -51.51
CA LEU A 11 -50.23 5.43 -51.23
C LEU A 11 -50.00 4.12 -50.46
N LEU A 12 -49.41 3.15 -51.17
CA LEU A 12 -48.88 1.90 -50.64
C LEU A 12 -47.72 2.20 -49.67
N PHE A 13 -47.93 2.02 -48.37
CA PHE A 13 -46.83 1.89 -47.42
C PHE A 13 -46.37 0.43 -47.40
N LEU A 14 -45.26 0.15 -48.09
CA LEU A 14 -44.48 -1.08 -47.89
C LEU A 14 -43.92 -1.08 -46.46
N SER A 15 -44.66 -1.69 -45.55
CA SER A 15 -44.19 -2.07 -44.22
C SER A 15 -43.08 -3.11 -44.37
N CYS A 16 -41.84 -2.72 -44.09
CA CYS A 16 -40.76 -3.67 -43.86
C CYS A 16 -41.09 -4.48 -42.60
N HIS A 17 -41.74 -5.63 -42.78
CA HIS A 17 -41.89 -6.64 -41.74
C HIS A 17 -40.51 -7.21 -41.42
N ARG A 18 -39.93 -6.76 -40.30
CA ARG A 18 -38.73 -7.39 -39.73
C ARG A 18 -39.21 -8.62 -38.96
N GLN A 19 -38.86 -9.82 -39.43
CA GLN A 19 -39.17 -11.07 -38.73
C GLN A 19 -38.62 -11.03 -37.29
N PRO A 20 -39.33 -11.60 -36.31
CA PRO A 20 -38.81 -11.74 -34.95
C PRO A 20 -37.53 -12.59 -34.99
N VAL A 21 -36.44 -12.03 -34.45
CA VAL A 21 -35.15 -12.72 -34.36
C VAL A 21 -35.22 -13.73 -33.22
N GLU A 22 -34.86 -14.98 -33.50
CA GLU A 22 -34.80 -16.05 -32.48
C GLU A 22 -33.91 -15.64 -31.29
N PRO A 23 -34.34 -15.88 -30.04
CA PRO A 23 -33.52 -15.66 -28.86
C PRO A 23 -32.15 -16.32 -28.99
N ASN A 24 -31.09 -15.67 -28.51
CA ASN A 24 -29.69 -16.13 -28.62
C ASN A 24 -29.09 -16.16 -30.03
N THR A 25 -29.75 -15.61 -31.05
CA THR A 25 -29.10 -15.40 -32.36
C THR A 25 -28.14 -14.22 -32.28
N LEU A 26 -26.88 -14.37 -32.73
CA LEU A 26 -25.93 -13.26 -32.82
C LEU A 26 -26.45 -12.23 -33.83
N VAL A 27 -26.66 -10.98 -33.40
CA VAL A 27 -27.22 -9.89 -34.25
C VAL A 27 -26.18 -8.82 -34.56
N ARG A 28 -25.18 -8.68 -33.69
CA ARG A 28 -24.08 -7.74 -33.88
C ARG A 28 -22.84 -8.24 -33.18
N ILE A 29 -21.70 -8.07 -33.83
CA ILE A 29 -20.38 -8.26 -33.22
C ILE A 29 -19.55 -7.00 -33.47
N GLN A 30 -18.90 -6.50 -32.43
CA GLN A 30 -17.90 -5.45 -32.52
C GLN A 30 -16.55 -6.05 -32.16
N THR A 31 -15.56 -5.89 -33.04
CA THR A 31 -14.20 -6.40 -32.81
C THR A 31 -13.23 -5.23 -32.73
N VAL A 32 -12.18 -5.40 -31.94
CA VAL A 32 -11.02 -4.53 -31.88
C VAL A 32 -9.81 -5.41 -32.15
N ASP A 33 -9.11 -5.17 -33.25
CA ASP A 33 -7.93 -5.96 -33.64
C ASP A 33 -6.69 -5.59 -32.80
N GLN A 34 -5.56 -6.25 -33.04
CA GLN A 34 -4.30 -5.99 -32.33
C GLN A 34 -3.70 -4.61 -32.58
N ASN A 35 -4.13 -3.91 -33.64
CA ASN A 35 -3.71 -2.55 -33.95
C ASN A 35 -4.69 -1.49 -33.40
N GLY A 36 -5.77 -1.91 -32.72
CA GLY A 36 -6.82 -1.03 -32.20
C GLY A 36 -7.89 -0.66 -33.23
N LEU A 37 -7.87 -1.22 -34.43
CA LEU A 37 -8.90 -0.98 -35.44
C LEU A 37 -10.21 -1.62 -34.97
N THR A 38 -11.28 -0.82 -34.94
CA THR A 38 -12.60 -1.26 -34.53
C THR A 38 -13.49 -1.53 -35.73
N GLU A 39 -14.05 -2.74 -35.83
CA GLU A 39 -15.05 -3.10 -36.84
C GLU A 39 -16.37 -3.47 -36.17
N THR A 40 -17.50 -3.03 -36.72
CA THR A 40 -18.84 -3.44 -36.28
C THR A 40 -19.56 -4.17 -37.41
N ILE A 41 -19.96 -5.41 -37.16
CA ILE A 41 -20.58 -6.29 -38.14
C ILE A 41 -22.00 -6.61 -37.68
N SER A 42 -22.98 -6.42 -38.58
CA SER A 42 -24.40 -6.71 -38.34
C SER A 42 -25.11 -7.39 -39.51
N SER A 43 -24.43 -7.60 -40.64
CA SER A 43 -24.98 -8.31 -41.80
C SER A 43 -24.97 -9.82 -41.54
N GLU A 44 -26.09 -10.49 -41.77
CA GLU A 44 -26.25 -11.93 -41.50
C GLU A 44 -25.19 -12.81 -42.16
N GLU A 45 -24.85 -12.52 -43.43
CA GLU A 45 -23.80 -13.24 -44.17
C GLU A 45 -22.44 -13.18 -43.46
N LYS A 46 -22.00 -11.99 -43.04
CA LYS A 46 -20.75 -11.83 -42.28
C LYS A 46 -20.85 -12.37 -40.85
N LEU A 47 -22.04 -12.38 -40.23
CA LEU A 47 -22.22 -12.93 -38.89
C LEU A 47 -22.13 -14.46 -38.88
N ALA A 48 -22.46 -15.12 -40.01
CA ALA A 48 -22.37 -16.58 -40.14
C ALA A 48 -20.97 -17.12 -39.83
N GLN A 49 -19.90 -16.36 -40.13
CA GLN A 49 -18.51 -16.77 -39.87
C GLN A 49 -18.15 -16.85 -38.38
N TYR A 50 -18.96 -16.24 -37.50
CA TYR A 50 -18.71 -16.19 -36.06
C TYR A 50 -19.61 -17.13 -35.25
N LYS A 51 -20.56 -17.83 -35.88
CA LYS A 51 -21.54 -18.67 -35.17
C LYS A 51 -20.87 -19.84 -34.44
N GLU A 52 -19.86 -20.45 -35.07
CA GLU A 52 -19.16 -21.63 -34.55
C GLU A 52 -17.80 -21.30 -33.90
N VAL A 53 -17.47 -20.02 -33.73
CA VAL A 53 -16.18 -19.61 -33.15
C VAL A 53 -16.21 -19.78 -31.63
N ASP A 54 -15.25 -20.55 -31.10
CA ASP A 54 -15.00 -20.60 -29.66
C ASP A 54 -14.18 -19.39 -29.21
N PHE A 55 -14.88 -18.36 -28.76
CA PHE A 55 -14.26 -17.14 -28.26
C PHE A 55 -13.52 -17.29 -26.92
N LEU A 56 -13.57 -18.46 -26.27
CA LEU A 56 -12.76 -18.75 -25.07
C LEU A 56 -11.39 -19.35 -25.44
N SER A 57 -11.23 -19.84 -26.66
CA SER A 57 -9.95 -20.24 -27.23
C SER A 57 -9.10 -19.02 -27.63
N PRO A 58 -7.80 -19.19 -27.98
CA PRO A 58 -6.97 -18.07 -28.43
C PRO A 58 -7.52 -17.39 -29.69
N GLN A 59 -7.60 -16.05 -29.69
CA GLN A 59 -8.13 -15.26 -30.80
C GLN A 59 -7.23 -14.07 -31.17
N PRO A 60 -7.25 -13.60 -32.43
CA PRO A 60 -6.38 -12.51 -32.91
C PRO A 60 -6.94 -11.10 -32.60
N PHE A 61 -7.73 -10.93 -31.55
CA PHE A 61 -8.39 -9.66 -31.21
C PHE A 61 -7.88 -9.12 -29.87
N GLN A 62 -7.95 -7.82 -29.63
CA GLN A 62 -7.80 -7.26 -28.28
C GLN A 62 -9.09 -7.40 -27.48
N LYS A 63 -10.23 -7.13 -28.13
CA LYS A 63 -11.55 -7.11 -27.51
C LYS A 63 -12.64 -7.45 -28.53
N ILE A 64 -13.67 -8.14 -28.07
CA ILE A 64 -14.86 -8.48 -28.83
C ILE A 64 -16.09 -8.24 -27.97
N VAL A 65 -17.11 -7.62 -28.55
CA VAL A 65 -18.45 -7.46 -27.97
C VAL A 65 -19.46 -8.16 -28.86
N ARG A 66 -20.15 -9.16 -28.33
CA ARG A 66 -21.19 -9.94 -29.02
C ARG A 66 -22.55 -9.55 -28.46
N ILE A 67 -23.47 -9.15 -29.32
CA ILE A 67 -24.85 -8.77 -28.96
C ILE A 67 -25.82 -9.74 -29.62
N PHE A 68 -26.70 -10.31 -28.82
CA PHE A 68 -27.65 -11.33 -29.22
C PHE A 68 -29.08 -10.79 -29.33
N GLY A 69 -29.92 -11.53 -30.04
CA GLY A 69 -31.33 -11.24 -30.23
C GLY A 69 -32.04 -11.09 -28.89
N LYS A 70 -33.09 -10.29 -28.88
CA LYS A 70 -33.92 -10.14 -27.68
C LYS A 70 -34.58 -11.48 -27.37
N ALA A 71 -34.50 -11.91 -26.12
CA ALA A 71 -35.30 -13.02 -25.64
C ALA A 71 -36.79 -12.62 -25.52
N ASN A 72 -37.65 -13.58 -25.19
CA ASN A 72 -39.10 -13.39 -25.08
C ASN A 72 -39.49 -12.35 -24.02
N ASP A 73 -38.61 -12.10 -23.05
CA ASP A 73 -38.74 -11.07 -22.01
C ASP A 73 -38.28 -9.67 -22.48
N GLY A 74 -37.83 -9.54 -23.73
CA GLY A 74 -37.36 -8.30 -24.34
C GLY A 74 -35.90 -7.95 -24.04
N HIS A 75 -35.18 -8.78 -23.27
CA HIS A 75 -33.79 -8.55 -22.89
C HIS A 75 -32.81 -9.09 -23.94
N ALA A 76 -31.80 -8.29 -24.29
CA ALA A 76 -30.73 -8.69 -25.21
C ALA A 76 -29.46 -9.06 -24.42
N LYS A 77 -29.00 -10.30 -24.58
CA LYS A 77 -27.72 -10.76 -24.02
C LYS A 77 -26.55 -10.08 -24.73
N THR A 78 -25.54 -9.68 -23.96
CA THR A 78 -24.26 -9.18 -24.44
C THR A 78 -23.14 -10.00 -23.81
N ILE A 79 -22.12 -10.34 -24.58
CA ILE A 79 -20.92 -11.00 -24.07
C ILE A 79 -19.70 -10.20 -24.52
N LEU A 80 -18.89 -9.78 -23.54
CA LEU A 80 -17.62 -9.11 -23.78
C LEU A 80 -16.48 -10.09 -23.51
N THR A 81 -15.49 -10.08 -24.39
CA THR A 81 -14.28 -10.89 -24.23
C THR A 81 -13.07 -10.06 -24.62
N SER A 82 -12.02 -10.06 -23.80
CA SER A 82 -10.72 -9.47 -24.16
C SER A 82 -9.65 -10.55 -24.16
N TYR A 83 -8.56 -10.29 -24.87
CA TYR A 83 -7.46 -11.23 -25.01
C TYR A 83 -6.13 -10.57 -24.67
N HIS A 84 -5.20 -11.40 -24.25
CA HIS A 84 -3.81 -11.04 -24.05
C HIS A 84 -3.07 -10.90 -25.39
N PRO A 85 -1.86 -10.31 -25.41
CA PRO A 85 -1.06 -10.21 -26.64
C PRO A 85 -0.74 -11.56 -27.32
N ASN A 86 -0.74 -12.65 -26.56
CA ASN A 86 -0.56 -14.02 -27.09
C ASN A 86 -1.86 -14.65 -27.63
N GLY A 87 -2.95 -13.87 -27.68
CA GLY A 87 -4.26 -14.29 -28.13
C GLY A 87 -5.07 -15.08 -27.09
N LYS A 88 -4.50 -15.53 -25.97
CA LYS A 88 -5.26 -16.23 -24.92
C LYS A 88 -6.27 -15.28 -24.28
N ILE A 89 -7.41 -15.84 -23.86
CA ILE A 89 -8.43 -15.06 -23.16
C ILE A 89 -7.85 -14.35 -21.93
N LYS A 90 -8.25 -13.08 -21.77
CA LYS A 90 -7.86 -12.22 -20.66
C LYS A 90 -9.06 -11.94 -19.76
N GLN A 91 -10.19 -11.51 -20.32
CA GLN A 91 -11.41 -11.25 -19.56
C GLN A 91 -12.66 -11.73 -20.30
N PHE A 92 -13.68 -12.04 -19.52
CA PHE A 92 -15.01 -12.42 -19.96
C PHE A 92 -16.04 -11.74 -19.08
N LEU A 93 -17.07 -11.16 -19.68
CA LEU A 93 -18.20 -10.56 -18.97
C LEU A 93 -19.50 -10.84 -19.71
N GLU A 94 -20.52 -11.25 -18.98
CA GLU A 94 -21.90 -11.21 -19.46
C GLU A 94 -22.61 -9.92 -19.08
N GLY A 95 -23.48 -9.47 -19.97
CA GLY A 95 -24.34 -8.32 -19.76
C GLY A 95 -25.72 -8.51 -20.36
N VAL A 96 -26.64 -7.68 -19.91
CA VAL A 96 -28.02 -7.62 -20.39
C VAL A 96 -28.34 -6.18 -20.75
N ASN A 97 -28.83 -5.95 -21.97
CA ASN A 97 -29.15 -4.62 -22.49
C ASN A 97 -27.99 -3.61 -22.29
N LEU A 98 -26.75 -4.04 -22.60
CA LEU A 98 -25.52 -3.23 -22.46
C LEU A 98 -25.19 -2.79 -21.02
N ARG A 99 -25.78 -3.45 -20.00
CA ARG A 99 -25.38 -3.32 -18.60
C ARG A 99 -24.69 -4.60 -18.15
N ALA A 100 -23.60 -4.47 -17.39
CA ALA A 100 -22.90 -5.61 -16.83
C ALA A 100 -23.86 -6.35 -15.88
N SER A 101 -24.13 -7.62 -16.18
CA SER A 101 -25.09 -8.43 -15.44
C SER A 101 -24.86 -9.89 -15.77
N GLY A 102 -24.22 -10.61 -14.84
CA GLY A 102 -23.83 -12.01 -15.00
C GLY A 102 -22.39 -12.28 -14.57
N PRO A 103 -21.85 -13.45 -14.95
CA PRO A 103 -20.48 -13.83 -14.61
C PRO A 103 -19.43 -12.90 -15.23
N TYR A 104 -18.44 -12.55 -14.40
CA TYR A 104 -17.17 -11.95 -14.79
C TYR A 104 -16.03 -12.92 -14.47
N LYS A 105 -15.13 -13.11 -15.42
CA LYS A 105 -13.90 -13.90 -15.23
C LYS A 105 -12.72 -13.18 -15.83
N GLU A 106 -11.58 -13.30 -15.17
CA GLU A 106 -10.30 -12.77 -15.64
C GLU A 106 -9.25 -13.86 -15.50
N TRP A 107 -8.31 -13.93 -16.46
CA TRP A 107 -7.24 -14.91 -16.49
C TRP A 107 -5.87 -14.23 -16.58
N TYR A 108 -4.87 -14.83 -15.93
CA TYR A 108 -3.48 -14.48 -16.14
C TYR A 108 -3.01 -14.87 -17.55
N ILE A 109 -1.90 -14.29 -17.99
CA ILE A 109 -1.29 -14.56 -19.30
C ILE A 109 -0.94 -16.03 -19.52
N ASN A 110 -0.67 -16.75 -18.42
CA ASN A 110 -0.37 -18.18 -18.42
C ASN A 110 -1.62 -19.06 -18.63
N GLY A 111 -2.82 -18.50 -18.43
CA GLY A 111 -4.11 -19.17 -18.61
C GLY A 111 -4.78 -19.61 -17.30
N PHE A 112 -4.14 -19.44 -16.15
CA PHE A 112 -4.80 -19.67 -14.87
C PHE A 112 -5.84 -18.56 -14.60
N LEU A 113 -6.95 -18.97 -14.00
CA LEU A 113 -7.99 -18.04 -13.57
C LEU A 113 -7.39 -17.08 -12.53
N LYS A 114 -7.74 -15.80 -12.62
CA LYS A 114 -7.29 -14.73 -11.74
C LYS A 114 -8.43 -14.25 -10.84
N ILE A 115 -9.59 -13.99 -11.44
CA ILE A 115 -10.80 -13.55 -10.74
C ILE A 115 -12.00 -14.30 -11.32
N GLU A 116 -12.93 -14.67 -10.44
CA GLU A 116 -14.29 -15.09 -10.78
C GLU A 116 -15.28 -14.35 -9.87
N ALA A 117 -16.24 -13.65 -10.46
CA ALA A 117 -17.27 -12.92 -9.72
C ALA A 117 -18.57 -12.88 -10.51
N LYS A 118 -19.64 -12.42 -9.88
CA LYS A 118 -20.88 -12.06 -10.57
C LYS A 118 -21.11 -10.56 -10.42
N VAL A 119 -21.25 -9.90 -11.56
CA VAL A 119 -21.59 -8.48 -11.65
C VAL A 119 -23.11 -8.38 -11.76
N ALA A 120 -23.74 -7.58 -10.91
CA ALA A 120 -25.18 -7.33 -10.90
C ALA A 120 -25.56 -6.04 -11.63
N GLY A 121 -24.62 -5.11 -11.81
CA GLY A 121 -24.89 -3.84 -12.50
C GLY A 121 -23.63 -3.04 -12.78
N GLY A 122 -23.75 -2.05 -13.68
CA GLY A 122 -22.67 -1.16 -14.10
C GLY A 122 -22.57 -1.07 -15.63
N PRO A 123 -21.65 -0.26 -16.18
CA PRO A 123 -21.40 -0.22 -17.61
C PRO A 123 -20.88 -1.58 -18.10
N ALA A 124 -21.46 -2.12 -19.18
CA ALA A 124 -20.94 -3.34 -19.82
C ALA A 124 -19.70 -3.03 -20.68
N ASP A 125 -18.59 -2.71 -20.02
CA ASP A 125 -17.29 -2.54 -20.67
C ASP A 125 -16.17 -3.05 -19.74
N LEU A 126 -15.09 -3.56 -20.34
CA LEU A 126 -13.92 -4.13 -19.69
C LEU A 126 -12.83 -3.09 -19.40
N ASP A 127 -13.03 -1.82 -19.73
CA ASP A 127 -12.11 -0.76 -19.33
C ASP A 127 -12.15 -0.48 -17.81
N ILE A 128 -11.06 0.06 -17.27
CA ILE A 128 -10.88 0.27 -15.82
C ILE A 128 -11.98 1.20 -15.27
N SER A 129 -12.36 2.26 -15.99
CA SER A 129 -13.34 3.24 -15.53
C SER A 129 -14.76 2.69 -15.45
N SER A 130 -15.05 1.65 -16.23
CA SER A 130 -16.31 0.90 -16.17
C SER A 130 -16.30 -0.12 -15.04
N GLN A 131 -15.18 -0.83 -14.85
CA GLN A 131 -15.02 -1.82 -13.77
C GLN A 131 -15.16 -1.20 -12.38
N GLU A 132 -14.63 0.01 -12.16
CA GLU A 132 -14.77 0.76 -10.90
C GLU A 132 -16.23 1.07 -10.53
N LYS A 133 -17.15 1.00 -11.50
CA LYS A 133 -18.59 1.27 -11.32
C LYS A 133 -19.43 0.00 -11.26
N TRP A 134 -18.80 -1.17 -11.27
CA TRP A 134 -19.52 -2.43 -11.17
C TRP A 134 -20.04 -2.68 -9.76
N LEU A 135 -21.25 -3.21 -9.69
CA LEU A 135 -21.86 -3.70 -8.48
C LEU A 135 -21.75 -5.22 -8.51
N PHE A 136 -21.10 -5.82 -7.51
CA PHE A 136 -20.96 -7.27 -7.41
C PHE A 136 -22.09 -7.88 -6.55
N ASP A 137 -22.41 -9.14 -6.82
CA ASP A 137 -23.41 -9.90 -6.07
C ASP A 137 -22.99 -11.37 -5.96
N GLY A 138 -22.99 -11.93 -4.76
CA GLY A 138 -22.44 -13.25 -4.48
C GLY A 138 -20.92 -13.26 -4.26
N PRO A 139 -20.31 -14.44 -4.15
CA PRO A 139 -18.88 -14.56 -3.86
C PRO A 139 -18.02 -14.15 -5.06
N ALA A 140 -17.04 -13.29 -4.80
CA ALA A 140 -15.92 -13.03 -5.69
C ALA A 140 -14.70 -13.82 -5.21
N LYS A 141 -14.10 -14.61 -6.10
CA LYS A 141 -12.92 -15.43 -5.83
C LYS A 141 -11.72 -14.88 -6.57
N ALA A 142 -10.58 -14.85 -5.90
CA ALA A 142 -9.30 -14.48 -6.49
C ALA A 142 -8.28 -15.60 -6.33
N TYR A 143 -7.42 -15.75 -7.34
CA TYR A 143 -6.44 -16.82 -7.45
C TYR A 143 -5.06 -16.26 -7.78
N ASP A 144 -4.00 -16.98 -7.40
CA ASP A 144 -2.62 -16.66 -7.78
C ASP A 144 -2.27 -17.19 -9.20
N GLU A 145 -1.05 -16.89 -9.66
CA GLU A 145 -0.57 -17.32 -10.99
C GLU A 145 -0.34 -18.84 -11.09
N GLN A 146 -0.46 -19.59 -9.99
CA GLN A 146 -0.38 -21.04 -9.94
C GLN A 146 -1.77 -21.70 -9.86
N GLY A 147 -2.84 -20.89 -9.80
CA GLY A 147 -4.22 -21.35 -9.73
C GLY A 147 -4.72 -21.65 -8.31
N ASN A 148 -3.95 -21.31 -7.26
CA ASN A 148 -4.40 -21.47 -5.88
C ASN A 148 -5.37 -20.35 -5.51
N LEU A 149 -6.44 -20.69 -4.80
CA LEU A 149 -7.40 -19.71 -4.27
C LEU A 149 -6.71 -18.89 -3.16
N ILE A 150 -6.69 -17.56 -3.30
CA ILE A 150 -6.07 -16.64 -2.32
C ILE A 150 -7.09 -15.78 -1.58
N ALA A 151 -8.29 -15.60 -2.14
CA ALA A 151 -9.39 -14.89 -1.47
C ALA A 151 -10.77 -15.35 -1.96
N ASN A 152 -11.73 -15.31 -1.04
CA ASN A 152 -13.17 -15.46 -1.29
C ASN A 152 -13.91 -14.35 -0.53
N ILE A 153 -14.49 -13.41 -1.26
CA ILE A 153 -15.08 -12.18 -0.74
C ILE A 153 -16.59 -12.19 -1.06
N PRO A 154 -17.47 -12.23 -0.06
CA PRO A 154 -18.90 -12.25 -0.30
C PRO A 154 -19.44 -10.83 -0.55
N TYR A 155 -20.13 -10.64 -1.66
CA TYR A 155 -20.85 -9.40 -1.97
C TYR A 155 -22.36 -9.62 -1.89
N GLU A 156 -23.05 -8.58 -1.45
CA GLU A 156 -24.51 -8.48 -1.44
C GLU A 156 -24.87 -7.06 -1.88
N ASN A 157 -25.62 -6.92 -2.98
CA ASN A 157 -26.06 -5.63 -3.51
C ASN A 157 -24.93 -4.61 -3.73
N GLY A 158 -23.76 -5.07 -4.19
CA GLY A 158 -22.60 -4.22 -4.46
C GLY A 158 -21.71 -3.93 -3.25
N LEU A 159 -22.10 -4.34 -2.04
CA LEU A 159 -21.31 -4.16 -0.82
C LEU A 159 -20.76 -5.49 -0.33
N ILE A 160 -19.58 -5.50 0.30
CA ILE A 160 -19.06 -6.71 0.94
C ILE A 160 -19.95 -7.01 2.17
N SER A 161 -20.51 -8.21 2.24
CA SER A 161 -21.44 -8.63 3.30
C SER A 161 -21.26 -10.11 3.57
N GLY A 162 -20.92 -10.49 4.80
CA GLY A 162 -20.56 -11.84 5.20
C GLY A 162 -19.07 -12.02 5.53
N GLU A 163 -18.62 -13.26 5.74
CA GLU A 163 -17.23 -13.56 6.09
C GLU A 163 -16.34 -13.66 4.84
N ALA A 164 -15.46 -12.67 4.65
CA ALA A 164 -14.40 -12.75 3.64
C ALA A 164 -13.25 -13.63 4.16
N THR A 165 -12.81 -14.59 3.35
CA THR A 165 -11.73 -15.52 3.70
C THR A 165 -10.54 -15.32 2.78
N HIS A 166 -9.35 -15.20 3.35
CA HIS A 166 -8.09 -15.18 2.62
C HIS A 166 -7.28 -16.43 2.96
N TYR A 167 -6.47 -16.88 2.02
CA TYR A 167 -5.71 -18.13 2.14
C TYR A 167 -4.21 -17.89 1.96
N PHE A 168 -3.40 -18.77 2.53
CA PHE A 168 -1.99 -18.92 2.20
C PHE A 168 -1.83 -19.69 0.89
N SER A 169 -0.64 -19.66 0.29
CA SER A 169 -0.33 -20.42 -0.94
C SER A 169 -0.47 -21.93 -0.78
N ASN A 170 -0.39 -22.45 0.45
CA ASN A 170 -0.64 -23.86 0.76
C ASN A 170 -2.13 -24.22 0.90
N GLY A 171 -3.05 -23.25 0.72
CA GLY A 171 -4.50 -23.43 0.84
C GLY A 171 -5.07 -23.30 2.26
N ASN A 172 -4.22 -23.14 3.28
CA ASN A 172 -4.69 -22.91 4.65
C ASN A 172 -5.31 -21.53 4.79
N VAL A 173 -6.31 -21.40 5.67
CA VAL A 173 -6.93 -20.10 5.96
C VAL A 173 -5.91 -19.18 6.61
N LYS A 174 -5.73 -18.00 6.02
CA LYS A 174 -4.86 -16.93 6.52
C LYS A 174 -5.62 -15.94 7.39
N LYS A 175 -6.77 -15.46 6.90
CA LYS A 175 -7.61 -14.47 7.60
C LYS A 175 -9.08 -14.71 7.32
N LYS A 176 -9.92 -14.44 8.33
CA LYS A 176 -11.37 -14.34 8.21
C LYS A 176 -11.80 -12.95 8.68
N ILE A 177 -12.46 -12.21 7.81
CA ILE A 177 -12.86 -10.82 8.05
C ILE A 177 -14.38 -10.74 7.97
N PRO A 178 -15.06 -10.40 9.07
CA PRO A 178 -16.51 -10.33 9.08
C PRO A 178 -16.96 -8.96 8.56
N TYR A 179 -17.70 -8.95 7.47
CA TYR A 179 -18.27 -7.73 6.90
C TYR A 179 -19.78 -7.68 7.09
N LYS A 180 -20.29 -6.48 7.31
CA LYS A 180 -21.70 -6.14 7.29
C LYS A 180 -21.88 -4.83 6.54
N SER A 181 -22.55 -4.88 5.40
CA SER A 181 -22.82 -3.71 4.55
C SER A 181 -21.57 -2.87 4.23
N GLY A 182 -20.45 -3.53 3.92
CA GLY A 182 -19.18 -2.92 3.55
C GLY A 182 -18.27 -2.53 4.71
N LEU A 183 -18.72 -2.66 5.96
CA LEU A 183 -17.92 -2.37 7.16
C LEU A 183 -17.49 -3.67 7.85
N ILE A 184 -16.31 -3.68 8.47
CA ILE A 184 -15.87 -4.78 9.33
C ILE A 184 -16.68 -4.74 10.63
N ASP A 185 -17.46 -5.77 10.90
CA ASP A 185 -18.34 -5.87 12.06
C ASP A 185 -18.45 -7.33 12.51
N GLY A 186 -17.92 -7.64 13.69
CA GLY A 186 -17.83 -9.00 14.23
C GLY A 186 -16.40 -9.40 14.63
N ILE A 187 -16.15 -10.72 14.70
CA ILE A 187 -14.85 -11.27 15.10
C ILE A 187 -13.94 -11.50 13.88
N TYR A 188 -12.84 -10.76 13.82
CA TYR A 188 -11.74 -10.99 12.89
C TYR A 188 -10.83 -12.11 13.41
N PHE A 189 -10.41 -13.00 12.52
CA PHE A 189 -9.41 -14.02 12.80
C PHE A 189 -8.22 -13.91 11.84
N GLU A 190 -7.02 -14.14 12.36
CA GLU A 190 -5.79 -14.33 11.59
C GLU A 190 -5.06 -15.57 12.11
N TYR A 191 -4.47 -16.33 11.20
CA TYR A 191 -3.77 -17.56 11.49
C TYR A 191 -2.33 -17.50 10.96
N PHE A 192 -1.46 -18.32 11.54
CA PHE A 192 -0.15 -18.64 10.98
C PHE A 192 -0.29 -19.70 9.87
N GLU A 193 0.76 -19.90 9.07
CA GLU A 193 0.76 -20.89 7.98
C GLU A 193 0.53 -22.34 8.47
N ASN A 194 0.91 -22.62 9.72
CA ASN A 194 0.67 -23.89 10.41
C ASN A 194 -0.76 -24.04 10.98
N MET A 195 -1.68 -23.12 10.65
CA MET A 195 -3.07 -23.05 11.12
C MET A 195 -3.27 -22.65 12.60
N ALA A 196 -2.18 -22.40 13.36
CA ALA A 196 -2.30 -21.87 14.70
C ALA A 196 -2.94 -20.47 14.69
N LEU A 197 -3.77 -20.18 15.69
CA LEU A 197 -4.42 -18.87 15.81
C LEU A 197 -3.37 -17.81 16.12
N LYS A 198 -3.26 -16.79 15.26
CA LYS A 198 -2.35 -15.66 15.44
C LYS A 198 -3.04 -14.48 16.10
N ARG A 199 -4.29 -14.20 15.72
CA ARG A 199 -5.07 -13.08 16.24
C ARG A 199 -6.56 -13.35 16.22
N LYS A 200 -7.25 -12.89 17.26
CA LYS A 200 -8.71 -12.79 17.34
C LYS A 200 -9.08 -11.39 17.85
N THR A 201 -9.82 -10.60 17.07
CA THR A 201 -10.12 -9.20 17.40
C THR A 201 -11.59 -8.88 17.14
N TYR A 202 -12.26 -8.22 18.08
CA TYR A 202 -13.64 -7.73 17.90
C TYR A 202 -13.65 -6.36 17.22
N PHE A 203 -14.40 -6.26 16.13
CA PHE A 203 -14.64 -5.03 15.38
C PHE A 203 -16.11 -4.64 15.43
N GLN A 204 -16.37 -3.34 15.45
CA GLN A 204 -17.69 -2.75 15.28
C GLN A 204 -17.55 -1.56 14.32
N ASN A 205 -18.23 -1.62 13.17
CA ASN A 205 -18.19 -0.57 12.14
C ASN A 205 -16.76 -0.09 11.78
N ASN A 206 -15.85 -1.00 11.41
CA ASN A 206 -14.42 -0.79 11.12
C ASN A 206 -13.51 -0.44 12.29
N GLU A 207 -14.03 -0.17 13.48
CA GLU A 207 -13.22 0.15 14.66
C GLU A 207 -13.07 -1.06 15.58
N ILE A 208 -11.91 -1.22 16.21
CA ILE A 208 -11.73 -2.24 17.24
C ILE A 208 -12.55 -1.84 18.47
N ASN A 209 -13.44 -2.71 18.91
CA ASN A 209 -14.26 -2.48 20.09
C ASN A 209 -14.50 -3.81 20.81
N GLY A 210 -13.95 -3.94 22.01
CA GLY A 210 -13.86 -5.19 22.76
C GLY A 210 -12.45 -5.79 22.76
N THR A 211 -12.39 -7.09 22.97
CA THR A 211 -11.13 -7.81 23.20
C THR A 211 -10.32 -8.03 21.91
N SER A 212 -9.00 -7.96 22.02
CA SER A 212 -8.05 -8.40 21.01
C SER A 212 -7.03 -9.35 21.65
N LEU A 213 -6.98 -10.58 21.15
CA LEU A 213 -6.05 -11.62 21.58
C LEU A 213 -5.04 -11.84 20.46
N VAL A 214 -3.76 -11.79 20.80
CA VAL A 214 -2.65 -12.05 19.87
C VAL A 214 -1.77 -13.13 20.47
N TYR A 215 -1.32 -14.06 19.64
CA TYR A 215 -0.55 -15.22 20.07
C TYR A 215 0.78 -15.30 19.33
N TRP A 216 1.75 -15.93 19.97
CA TRP A 216 2.96 -16.44 19.36
C TRP A 216 2.66 -17.70 18.54
N GLU A 217 3.60 -18.12 17.67
CA GLU A 217 3.45 -19.34 16.86
C GLU A 217 3.34 -20.63 17.69
N ASN A 218 3.83 -20.62 18.93
CA ASN A 218 3.69 -21.72 19.89
C ASN A 218 2.39 -21.65 20.71
N GLU A 219 1.42 -20.83 20.28
CA GLU A 219 0.10 -20.64 20.89
C GLU A 219 0.11 -19.98 22.28
N SER A 220 1.26 -19.58 22.82
CA SER A 220 1.30 -18.75 24.03
C SER A 220 0.82 -17.33 23.70
N PRO A 221 0.13 -16.65 24.63
CA PRO A 221 -0.40 -15.30 24.37
C PRO A 221 0.75 -14.30 24.29
N LEU A 222 0.79 -13.53 23.20
CA LEU A 222 1.66 -12.37 23.03
C LEU A 222 1.00 -11.12 23.65
N ALA A 223 -0.30 -10.95 23.42
CA ALA A 223 -1.04 -9.79 23.90
C ALA A 223 -2.50 -10.15 24.22
N ILE A 224 -3.00 -9.61 25.33
CA ILE A 224 -4.41 -9.60 25.69
C ILE A 224 -4.80 -8.14 25.90
N GLU A 225 -5.62 -7.60 25.01
CA GLU A 225 -5.96 -6.19 24.95
C GLU A 225 -7.48 -5.99 25.00
N GLU A 226 -7.93 -4.90 25.61
CA GLU A 226 -9.34 -4.48 25.63
C GLU A 226 -9.45 -3.06 25.09
N TYR A 227 -10.31 -2.87 24.07
CA TYR A 227 -10.54 -1.59 23.43
C TYR A 227 -11.96 -1.10 23.65
N GLN A 228 -12.11 0.22 23.74
CA GLN A 228 -13.40 0.89 23.73
C GLN A 228 -13.38 2.02 22.69
N SER A 229 -14.26 1.94 21.67
CA SER A 229 -14.33 2.93 20.58
C SER A 229 -12.96 3.22 19.95
N GLY A 230 -12.20 2.16 19.64
CA GLY A 230 -10.86 2.26 19.07
C GLY A 230 -9.74 2.66 20.05
N LYS A 231 -10.04 3.03 21.29
CA LYS A 231 -9.04 3.38 22.31
C LYS A 231 -8.64 2.15 23.13
N LEU A 232 -7.34 1.94 23.29
CA LEU A 232 -6.81 0.84 24.10
C LEU A 232 -6.99 1.15 25.59
N ILE A 233 -7.78 0.37 26.32
CA ILE A 233 -8.08 0.61 27.74
C ILE A 233 -7.18 -0.23 28.65
N THR A 234 -7.00 -1.51 28.34
CA THR A 234 -6.07 -2.38 29.06
C THR A 234 -5.29 -3.25 28.08
N GLY A 235 -4.07 -3.62 28.45
CA GLY A 235 -3.21 -4.50 27.66
C GLY A 235 -2.26 -5.26 28.57
N GLN A 236 -2.08 -6.56 28.34
CA GLN A 236 -1.05 -7.38 28.98
C GLN A 236 -0.21 -8.02 27.89
N TYR A 237 1.11 -7.86 27.97
CA TYR A 237 2.05 -8.27 26.93
C TYR A 237 3.07 -9.25 27.49
N TYR A 238 3.32 -10.35 26.79
CA TYR A 238 4.17 -11.44 27.29
C TYR A 238 5.20 -11.89 26.26
N ASP A 239 6.30 -12.45 26.78
CA ASP A 239 7.28 -13.17 25.98
C ASP A 239 6.74 -14.54 25.53
N LYS A 240 7.55 -15.29 24.78
CA LYS A 240 7.17 -16.63 24.28
C LYS A 240 6.97 -17.66 25.39
N ASN A 241 7.54 -17.42 26.58
CA ASN A 241 7.44 -18.27 27.78
C ASN A 241 6.31 -17.81 28.72
N PHE A 242 5.45 -16.90 28.27
CA PHE A 242 4.33 -16.33 29.03
C PHE A 242 4.78 -15.51 30.27
N GLN A 243 5.98 -14.95 30.24
CA GLN A 243 6.45 -13.97 31.21
C GLN A 243 6.00 -12.56 30.81
N SER A 244 5.45 -11.81 31.76
CA SER A 244 4.98 -10.43 31.53
C SER A 244 6.15 -9.51 31.19
N ILE A 245 6.01 -8.74 30.10
CA ILE A 245 7.00 -7.74 29.65
C ILE A 245 6.54 -6.34 30.06
N CYS A 246 5.29 -5.99 29.75
CA CYS A 246 4.72 -4.68 30.04
C CYS A 246 3.19 -4.75 30.01
N ASN A 247 2.54 -3.66 30.41
CA ASN A 247 1.09 -3.58 30.42
C ASN A 247 0.60 -2.15 30.17
N ILE A 248 -0.69 -2.07 29.86
CA ILE A 248 -1.48 -0.84 29.81
C ILE A 248 -2.64 -0.98 30.80
N GLN A 249 -2.88 0.06 31.58
CA GLN A 249 -3.98 0.17 32.52
C GLN A 249 -4.66 1.54 32.38
N SER A 250 -5.99 1.53 32.23
CA SER A 250 -6.79 2.74 32.02
C SER A 250 -6.24 3.61 30.87
N GLY A 251 -5.77 2.97 29.81
CA GLY A 251 -5.20 3.60 28.62
C GLY A 251 -3.80 4.18 28.77
N ASN A 252 -3.10 3.93 29.88
CA ASN A 252 -1.75 4.41 30.12
C ASN A 252 -0.79 3.23 30.37
N GLY A 253 0.42 3.30 29.83
CA GLY A 253 1.45 2.26 29.97
C GLY A 253 2.24 2.05 28.69
N ALA A 254 2.76 0.85 28.49
CA ALA A 254 3.53 0.51 27.29
C ALA A 254 2.93 -0.68 26.56
N LYS A 255 2.84 -0.57 25.24
CA LYS A 255 2.46 -1.63 24.32
C LYS A 255 3.69 -2.28 23.71
N LEU A 256 3.74 -3.60 23.72
CA LEU A 256 4.72 -4.38 22.98
C LEU A 256 4.27 -4.58 21.53
N VAL A 257 5.13 -4.27 20.57
CA VAL A 257 4.92 -4.54 19.14
C VAL A 257 6.10 -5.32 18.59
N VAL A 258 5.87 -6.57 18.21
CA VAL A 258 6.89 -7.39 17.53
C VAL A 258 6.92 -7.01 16.06
N LEU A 259 8.07 -6.51 15.58
CA LEU A 259 8.23 -6.07 14.19
C LEU A 259 8.60 -7.25 13.28
N ASP A 260 9.57 -8.04 13.72
CA ASP A 260 10.03 -9.24 13.03
C ASP A 260 10.68 -10.23 14.02
N LYS A 261 11.35 -11.26 13.49
CA LYS A 261 12.04 -12.29 14.31
C LYS A 261 13.24 -11.77 15.10
N ASN A 262 13.72 -10.57 14.80
CA ASN A 262 14.95 -9.98 15.31
C ASN A 262 14.72 -8.67 16.09
N SER A 263 13.51 -8.11 16.12
CA SER A 263 13.25 -6.81 16.73
C SER A 263 11.81 -6.61 17.22
N TYR A 264 11.68 -5.77 18.25
CA TYR A 264 10.40 -5.36 18.83
C TYR A 264 10.46 -3.92 19.34
N GLN A 265 9.30 -3.29 19.48
CA GLN A 265 9.16 -1.96 20.06
C GLN A 265 8.35 -2.01 21.36
N LEU A 266 8.70 -1.11 22.27
CA LEU A 266 7.82 -0.67 23.37
C LEU A 266 7.32 0.74 23.04
N ILE A 267 6.00 0.91 23.00
CA ILE A 267 5.34 2.16 22.62
C ILE A 267 4.55 2.67 23.81
N GLU A 268 4.85 3.88 24.29
CA GLU A 268 4.11 4.53 25.36
C GLU A 268 2.71 4.95 24.88
N TYR A 269 1.69 4.56 25.64
CA TYR A 269 0.30 4.92 25.45
C TYR A 269 -0.13 5.90 26.54
N LYS A 270 -0.88 6.93 26.14
CA LYS A 270 -1.59 7.83 27.04
C LYS A 270 -3.04 7.99 26.59
N ASN A 271 -3.98 7.82 27.52
CA ASN A 271 -5.42 7.88 27.27
C ASN A 271 -5.85 7.00 26.07
N GLY A 272 -5.26 5.82 25.96
CA GLY A 272 -5.60 4.79 24.97
C GLY A 272 -5.13 5.09 23.55
N SER A 273 -4.12 5.94 23.38
CA SER A 273 -3.47 6.20 22.10
C SER A 273 -1.96 6.39 22.26
N GLU A 274 -1.24 6.14 21.18
CA GLU A 274 0.21 6.34 21.08
C GLU A 274 0.55 7.80 21.32
N ASN A 275 1.25 8.08 22.42
CA ASN A 275 1.61 9.44 22.79
C ASN A 275 2.73 9.43 23.84
N GLY A 276 3.96 9.32 23.38
CA GLY A 276 5.12 9.31 24.24
C GLY A 276 6.31 8.59 23.65
N LEU A 277 7.11 8.01 24.52
CA LEU A 277 8.35 7.33 24.19
C LEU A 277 8.11 6.05 23.37
N ILE A 278 8.86 5.90 22.30
CA ILE A 278 9.01 4.68 21.51
C ILE A 278 10.44 4.20 21.67
N GLN A 279 10.61 2.93 21.98
CA GLN A 279 11.91 2.28 22.12
C GLN A 279 11.96 1.04 21.24
N LEU A 280 12.96 0.95 20.37
CA LEU A 280 13.23 -0.19 19.50
C LEU A 280 14.34 -1.05 20.11
N PHE A 281 14.07 -2.35 20.23
CA PHE A 281 15.01 -3.33 20.74
C PHE A 281 15.27 -4.42 19.70
N ASN A 282 16.45 -5.03 19.77
CA ASN A 282 16.70 -6.30 19.09
C ASN A 282 16.09 -7.48 19.89
N LYS A 283 16.15 -8.69 19.35
CA LYS A 283 15.61 -9.91 19.99
C LYS A 283 16.32 -10.27 21.31
N GLU A 284 17.56 -9.82 21.51
CA GLU A 284 18.31 -9.98 22.76
C GLU A 284 17.94 -8.92 23.81
N GLY A 285 17.05 -7.96 23.51
CA GLY A 285 16.62 -6.91 24.42
C GLY A 285 17.57 -5.71 24.51
N ARG A 286 18.52 -5.57 23.58
CA ARG A 286 19.40 -4.39 23.48
C ARG A 286 18.66 -3.25 22.78
N LEU A 287 18.71 -2.06 23.37
CA LEU A 287 18.10 -0.85 22.83
C LEU A 287 18.88 -0.40 21.58
N LEU A 288 18.20 -0.33 20.44
CA LEU A 288 18.76 0.13 19.17
C LEU A 288 18.49 1.60 18.94
N ASN A 289 17.28 2.06 19.26
CA ASN A 289 16.82 3.41 18.98
C ASN A 289 15.69 3.82 19.93
N SER A 290 15.58 5.11 20.24
CA SER A 290 14.46 5.67 20.98
C SER A 290 14.10 7.08 20.50
N TYR A 291 12.81 7.42 20.54
CA TYR A 291 12.29 8.75 20.18
C TYR A 291 10.91 8.97 20.80
N VAL A 292 10.44 10.21 20.86
CA VAL A 292 9.12 10.55 21.42
C VAL A 292 8.17 10.97 20.30
N MET A 293 6.95 10.43 20.32
CA MET A 293 5.84 10.79 19.43
C MET A 293 4.73 11.45 20.22
N ILE A 294 4.37 12.70 19.90
CA ILE A 294 3.25 13.41 20.51
C ILE A 294 2.29 13.82 19.40
N HIS A 295 1.01 13.45 19.53
CA HIS A 295 -0.02 13.72 18.53
C HIS A 295 0.36 13.29 17.10
N GLY A 296 1.06 12.17 16.98
CA GLY A 296 1.49 11.61 15.70
C GLY A 296 2.72 12.28 15.08
N LYS A 297 3.42 13.16 15.81
CA LYS A 297 4.66 13.82 15.36
C LYS A 297 5.83 13.56 16.28
N LYS A 298 7.03 13.43 15.74
CA LYS A 298 8.29 13.35 16.50
C LYS A 298 8.54 14.65 17.26
N GLN A 299 8.92 14.50 18.51
CA GLN A 299 9.23 15.58 19.45
C GLN A 299 10.45 15.21 20.30
N GLY A 300 11.21 16.21 20.73
CA GLY A 300 12.37 16.00 21.59
C GLY A 300 13.50 15.24 20.91
N THR A 301 14.38 14.64 21.71
CA THR A 301 15.61 14.02 21.20
C THR A 301 15.36 12.55 20.81
N GLU A 302 15.64 12.22 19.56
CA GLU A 302 15.83 10.84 19.09
C GLU A 302 17.27 10.40 19.36
N SER A 303 17.48 9.13 19.73
CA SER A 303 18.80 8.52 19.95
C SER A 303 18.90 7.18 19.23
N GLU A 304 20.00 6.93 18.53
CA GLU A 304 20.36 5.60 18.01
C GLU A 304 21.70 5.15 18.63
N TYR A 305 21.87 3.85 18.83
CA TYR A 305 23.04 3.25 19.47
C TYR A 305 23.78 2.29 18.54
N PHE A 306 25.09 2.17 18.71
CA PHE A 306 25.88 1.13 18.03
C PHE A 306 25.55 -0.26 18.58
N ILE A 307 25.59 -1.26 17.70
CA ILE A 307 25.48 -2.67 18.09
C ILE A 307 26.91 -3.23 18.22
N SER A 308 27.34 -3.56 19.43
CA SER A 308 28.60 -4.29 19.68
C SER A 308 28.32 -5.78 19.91
N GLU A 309 29.13 -6.67 19.35
CA GLU A 309 28.95 -8.12 19.57
C GLU A 309 29.40 -8.57 20.96
N GLU A 310 30.31 -7.81 21.60
CA GLU A 310 30.82 -8.11 22.93
C GLU A 310 29.77 -7.80 24.01
N SER A 311 29.53 -8.79 24.88
CA SER A 311 28.49 -8.82 25.91
C SER A 311 28.64 -7.79 27.05
N SER A 312 29.57 -6.82 26.94
CA SER A 312 29.96 -5.96 28.06
C SER A 312 30.26 -4.50 27.70
N SER A 313 29.88 -3.99 26.53
CA SER A 313 30.01 -2.54 26.26
C SER A 313 28.72 -1.80 26.61
N GLU A 314 28.87 -0.69 27.33
CA GLU A 314 27.83 0.32 27.52
C GLU A 314 27.20 0.70 26.17
N ASN A 315 25.93 1.12 26.16
CA ASN A 315 25.26 1.55 24.93
C ASN A 315 25.95 2.82 24.40
N ILE A 316 26.81 2.67 23.39
CA ILE A 316 27.49 3.80 22.76
C ILE A 316 26.50 4.47 21.81
N LEU A 317 26.22 5.76 22.05
CA LEU A 317 25.41 6.57 21.14
C LEU A 317 26.08 6.57 19.75
N LYS A 318 25.25 6.47 18.71
CA LYS A 318 25.63 6.62 17.31
C LYS A 318 25.24 8.00 16.81
N TYR A 319 24.00 8.42 17.11
CA TYR A 319 23.57 9.79 16.87
C TYR A 319 22.43 10.21 17.82
N THR A 320 22.25 11.52 17.91
CA THR A 320 21.04 12.16 18.46
C THR A 320 20.52 13.22 17.49
N ILE A 321 19.20 13.37 17.44
CA ILE A 321 18.52 14.37 16.61
C ILE A 321 17.43 15.03 17.44
N ASP A 322 17.46 16.37 17.54
CA ASP A 322 16.39 17.13 18.18
C ASP A 322 15.25 17.45 17.21
N TRP A 323 14.04 17.03 17.58
CA TRP A 323 12.80 17.17 16.80
C TRP A 323 11.82 18.15 17.46
N VAL A 324 11.16 18.95 16.63
CA VAL A 324 9.98 19.74 16.96
C VAL A 324 8.97 19.57 15.84
N ASP A 325 7.83 18.93 16.09
CA ASP A 325 6.76 18.68 15.11
C ASP A 325 7.26 18.10 13.78
N ASP A 326 8.02 17.00 13.85
CA ASP A 326 8.68 16.34 12.68
C ASP A 326 9.72 17.18 11.93
N GLN A 327 10.15 18.32 12.51
CA GLN A 327 11.24 19.13 11.97
C GLN A 327 12.45 19.03 12.87
N ILE A 328 13.63 18.83 12.28
CA ILE A 328 14.90 18.95 12.98
C ILE A 328 15.05 20.41 13.39
N HIS A 329 15.06 20.65 14.70
CA HIS A 329 15.16 21.97 15.29
C HIS A 329 15.92 21.85 16.62
N GLY A 330 17.20 22.20 16.59
CA GLY A 330 18.14 21.91 17.67
C GLY A 330 19.42 21.28 17.14
N ASN A 331 20.02 20.39 17.90
CA ASN A 331 21.28 19.77 17.54
C ASN A 331 21.07 18.42 16.86
N VAL A 332 21.94 18.13 15.90
CA VAL A 332 22.23 16.79 15.41
C VAL A 332 23.65 16.46 15.84
N GLN A 333 23.81 15.41 16.66
CA GLN A 333 25.11 14.99 17.15
C GLN A 333 25.40 13.56 16.70
N THR A 334 26.66 13.27 16.38
CA THR A 334 27.10 11.92 16.00
C THR A 334 28.35 11.54 16.78
N TRP A 335 28.58 10.24 16.95
CA TRP A 335 29.72 9.70 17.69
C TRP A 335 30.38 8.58 16.89
N TYR A 336 31.68 8.42 17.09
CA TYR A 336 32.44 7.26 16.65
C TYR A 336 32.18 6.05 17.57
N GLN A 337 32.43 4.84 17.08
CA GLN A 337 32.30 3.61 17.87
C GLN A 337 33.20 3.56 19.12
N ASN A 338 34.25 4.38 19.18
CA ASN A 338 35.09 4.50 20.37
C ASN A 338 34.52 5.47 21.43
N GLY A 339 33.33 6.04 21.20
CA GLY A 339 32.66 6.96 22.12
C GLY A 339 33.04 8.44 21.95
N ASN A 340 34.02 8.77 21.11
CA ASN A 340 34.35 10.17 20.84
C ASN A 340 33.29 10.82 19.95
N MET A 341 32.96 12.08 20.21
CA MET A 341 32.02 12.85 19.40
C MET A 341 32.61 13.06 18.00
N GLU A 342 31.85 12.73 16.96
CA GLU A 342 32.22 12.91 15.56
C GLU A 342 31.76 14.27 15.05
N SER A 343 30.51 14.66 15.32
CA SER A 343 30.00 15.96 14.91
C SER A 343 28.88 16.48 15.81
N GLN A 344 28.72 17.80 15.83
CA GLN A 344 27.58 18.52 16.40
C GLN A 344 27.18 19.64 15.45
N LYS A 345 25.93 19.62 14.99
CA LYS A 345 25.42 20.52 13.96
C LYS A 345 24.11 21.15 14.41
N HIS A 346 24.01 22.48 14.35
CA HIS A 346 22.77 23.17 14.70
C HIS A 346 21.85 23.33 13.48
N PHE A 347 20.56 23.04 13.69
CA PHE A 347 19.51 23.10 12.69
C PHE A 347 18.33 23.93 13.17
N CYS A 348 17.74 24.69 12.26
CA CYS A 348 16.45 25.36 12.45
C CYS A 348 15.53 24.97 11.29
N LYS A 349 14.43 24.27 11.60
CA LYS A 349 13.41 23.83 10.61
C LYS A 349 14.04 23.09 9.42
N ASN A 350 14.79 22.03 9.71
CA ASN A 350 15.49 21.16 8.76
C ASN A 350 16.65 21.80 7.96
N LYS A 351 17.01 23.06 8.24
CA LYS A 351 18.15 23.73 7.61
C LYS A 351 19.29 23.91 8.59
N LYS A 352 20.53 23.70 8.15
CA LYS A 352 21.72 24.05 8.94
C LYS A 352 21.66 25.55 9.23
N ASN A 353 21.71 25.91 10.49
CA ASN A 353 21.64 27.29 10.92
C ASN A 353 22.34 27.38 12.27
N GLY A 354 23.41 28.15 12.36
CA GLY A 354 24.30 28.17 13.52
C GLY A 354 25.57 27.32 13.35
N PRO A 355 26.23 26.96 14.47
CA PRO A 355 27.51 26.30 14.44
C PRO A 355 27.42 24.82 14.02
N SER A 356 28.45 24.37 13.32
CA SER A 356 28.68 22.98 12.92
C SER A 356 30.14 22.61 13.20
N ILE A 357 30.36 21.71 14.14
CA ILE A 357 31.69 21.30 14.60
C ILE A 357 31.87 19.81 14.31
N CYS A 358 33.05 19.44 13.81
CA CYS A 358 33.42 18.04 13.65
C CYS A 358 34.79 17.77 14.27
N TRP A 359 34.99 16.53 14.73
CA TRP A 359 36.23 16.05 15.34
C TRP A 359 36.71 14.78 14.65
N TYR A 360 38.01 14.54 14.74
CA TYR A 360 38.63 13.28 14.36
C TYR A 360 38.29 12.17 15.36
N CYS A 361 38.56 10.92 14.98
CA CYS A 361 38.32 9.74 15.83
C CYS A 361 39.08 9.78 17.17
N ASP A 362 40.17 10.54 17.27
CA ASP A 362 40.92 10.74 18.52
C ASP A 362 40.41 11.92 19.36
N GLY A 363 39.34 12.60 18.93
CA GLY A 363 38.74 13.75 19.60
C GLY A 363 39.40 15.10 19.26
N SER A 364 40.44 15.12 18.41
CA SER A 364 41.03 16.38 17.97
C SER A 364 40.11 17.14 17.00
N LEU A 365 40.16 18.47 17.01
CA LEU A 365 39.27 19.32 16.21
C LEU A 365 39.57 19.15 14.70
N MET A 366 38.54 18.90 13.90
CA MET A 366 38.65 18.74 12.45
C MET A 366 38.16 20.00 11.71
N MET A 367 37.00 20.52 12.09
CA MET A 367 36.47 21.76 11.52
C MET A 367 35.46 22.45 12.44
N VAL A 368 35.34 23.76 12.26
CA VAL A 368 34.28 24.60 12.84
C VAL A 368 33.70 25.44 11.72
N GLU A 369 32.42 25.32 11.47
CA GLU A 369 31.67 26.05 10.44
C GLU A 369 30.49 26.80 11.06
N GLU A 370 30.08 27.90 10.43
CA GLU A 370 28.89 28.68 10.79
C GLU A 370 27.97 28.77 9.57
N TYR A 371 26.70 28.44 9.75
CA TYR A 371 25.70 28.43 8.68
C TYR A 371 24.55 29.40 8.95
N GLU A 372 24.00 29.97 7.88
CA GLU A 372 22.72 30.68 7.91
C GLU A 372 21.82 30.10 6.82
N ASN A 373 20.72 29.42 7.21
CA ASN A 373 19.78 28.80 6.26
C ASN A 373 20.46 27.95 5.16
N ASP A 374 21.32 27.01 5.55
CA ASP A 374 22.16 26.15 4.69
C ASP A 374 23.30 26.86 3.94
N HIS A 375 23.46 28.17 4.10
CA HIS A 375 24.57 28.91 3.50
C HIS A 375 25.76 28.95 4.45
N LEU A 376 26.92 28.45 3.99
CA LEU A 376 28.17 28.54 4.75
C LEU A 376 28.61 30.02 4.82
N VAL A 377 28.64 30.57 6.04
CA VAL A 377 29.04 31.95 6.32
C VAL A 377 30.55 32.00 6.60
N SER A 378 31.04 31.11 7.46
CA SER A 378 32.46 31.00 7.77
C SER A 378 32.84 29.57 8.14
N GLY A 379 34.12 29.22 7.98
CA GLY A 379 34.64 27.91 8.32
C GLY A 379 36.14 27.91 8.55
N LYS A 380 36.61 27.13 9.53
CA LYS A 380 38.02 26.85 9.81
C LYS A 380 38.26 25.35 9.75
N TYR A 381 39.29 24.93 9.02
CA TYR A 381 39.57 23.52 8.74
C TYR A 381 40.97 23.15 9.23
N PHE A 382 41.08 22.11 10.05
CA PHE A 382 42.29 21.76 10.77
C PHE A 382 42.79 20.40 10.30
N ARG A 383 44.10 20.30 10.02
CA ARG A 383 44.74 19.01 9.77
C ARG A 383 45.03 18.35 11.12
N LYS A 384 44.79 17.04 11.23
CA LYS A 384 45.09 16.25 12.43
C LYS A 384 46.51 16.54 12.97
N GLY A 385 46.60 16.89 14.25
CA GLY A 385 47.86 17.25 14.92
C GLY A 385 48.36 18.68 14.69
N ASN A 386 47.66 19.50 13.90
CA ASN A 386 47.98 20.91 13.70
C ASN A 386 46.94 21.82 14.39
N PRO A 387 47.34 22.68 15.35
CA PRO A 387 46.42 23.60 16.02
C PRO A 387 45.94 24.75 15.13
N GLU A 388 46.68 25.08 14.07
CA GLU A 388 46.33 26.18 13.15
C GLU A 388 45.50 25.65 11.95
N PRO A 389 44.51 26.44 11.48
CA PRO A 389 43.71 26.05 10.33
C PRO A 389 44.56 26.01 9.05
N VAL A 390 44.40 24.94 8.28
CA VAL A 390 45.08 24.75 6.98
C VAL A 390 44.34 25.42 5.82
N SER A 391 43.07 25.76 6.01
CA SER A 391 42.29 26.61 5.13
C SER A 391 41.10 27.21 5.86
N GLU A 392 40.51 28.26 5.28
CA GLU A 392 39.38 28.97 5.86
C GLU A 392 38.37 29.41 4.77
N VAL A 393 37.13 29.61 5.21
CA VAL A 393 36.08 30.31 4.48
C VAL A 393 35.65 31.51 5.33
N THR A 394 35.58 32.68 4.73
CA THR A 394 35.16 33.92 5.39
C THR A 394 34.15 34.65 4.52
N ASN A 395 33.00 35.03 5.09
CA ASN A 395 31.90 35.66 4.37
C ASN A 395 31.49 34.87 3.11
N GLY A 396 31.42 33.54 3.25
CA GLY A 396 31.04 32.63 2.16
C GLY A 396 32.06 32.50 1.03
N LYS A 397 33.31 32.97 1.22
CA LYS A 397 34.39 32.88 0.23
C LYS A 397 35.64 32.23 0.84
N GLY A 398 36.27 31.32 0.12
CA GLY A 398 37.50 30.66 0.57
C GLY A 398 37.55 29.20 0.17
N VAL A 399 38.33 28.40 0.90
CA VAL A 399 38.54 26.99 0.58
C VAL A 399 38.32 26.14 1.83
N ALA A 400 37.46 25.14 1.72
CA ALA A 400 37.31 24.09 2.70
C ALA A 400 38.24 22.93 2.35
N THR A 401 39.14 22.55 3.27
CA THR A 401 40.00 21.36 3.12
C THR A 401 39.46 20.27 4.02
N LEU A 402 38.91 19.21 3.43
CA LEU A 402 38.17 18.18 4.14
C LEU A 402 39.03 16.91 4.33
N PHE A 403 38.89 16.31 5.50
CA PHE A 403 39.58 15.08 5.91
C PHE A 403 38.55 14.05 6.40
N ASP A 404 38.90 12.77 6.37
CA ASP A 404 38.12 11.72 7.03
C ASP A 404 38.37 11.71 8.55
N GLY A 405 37.64 10.86 9.29
CA GLY A 405 37.79 10.72 10.74
C GLY A 405 39.20 10.32 11.20
N ASN A 406 40.03 9.72 10.32
CA ASN A 406 41.40 9.32 10.63
C ASN A 406 42.44 10.40 10.30
N GLY A 407 42.06 11.46 9.60
CA GLY A 407 42.97 12.53 9.14
C GLY A 407 43.48 12.36 7.72
N ILE A 408 42.92 11.42 6.95
CA ILE A 408 43.24 11.25 5.52
C ILE A 408 42.55 12.35 4.73
N PHE A 409 43.30 13.02 3.86
CA PHE A 409 42.77 14.06 2.99
C PHE A 409 41.70 13.50 2.05
N LEU A 410 40.55 14.16 1.97
CA LEU A 410 39.46 13.80 1.07
C LEU A 410 39.44 14.71 -0.15
N GLN A 411 39.23 16.01 0.05
CA GLN A 411 39.06 16.97 -1.04
C GLN A 411 39.23 18.42 -0.58
N LYS A 412 39.33 19.33 -1.56
CA LYS A 412 39.17 20.77 -1.35
C LYS A 412 37.93 21.28 -2.07
N VAL A 413 37.13 22.09 -1.40
CA VAL A 413 35.93 22.73 -1.98
C VAL A 413 36.12 24.23 -1.92
N THR A 414 36.08 24.89 -3.08
CA THR A 414 36.17 26.36 -3.14
C THR A 414 34.77 26.93 -3.02
N TYR A 415 34.59 27.92 -2.16
CA TYR A 415 33.32 28.61 -1.95
C TYR A 415 33.37 30.02 -2.53
N ASN A 416 32.27 30.42 -3.16
CA ASN A 416 31.99 31.81 -3.51
C ASN A 416 30.51 32.12 -3.30
N ASN A 417 30.22 33.25 -2.64
CA ASN A 417 28.87 33.65 -2.24
C ASN A 417 28.12 32.51 -1.50
N SER A 418 28.81 31.87 -0.55
CA SER A 418 28.28 30.78 0.31
C SER A 418 27.83 29.53 -0.44
N LYS A 419 28.29 29.34 -1.68
CA LYS A 419 28.03 28.15 -2.49
C LYS A 419 29.33 27.51 -2.98
N PRO A 420 29.40 26.18 -3.06
CA PRO A 420 30.54 25.50 -3.65
C PRO A 420 30.62 25.82 -5.15
N ILE A 421 31.82 26.10 -5.63
CA ILE A 421 32.14 26.21 -7.05
C ILE A 421 32.47 24.79 -7.52
N LEU A 422 31.70 24.28 -8.48
CA LEU A 422 31.92 22.97 -9.11
C LEU A 422 33.11 23.01 -10.07
#